data_AF-A0A6B3NEI5-F1
#
_entry.id   AF-A0A6B3NEI5-F1
#
_cell.length_a   1.000
_cell.length_b   1.000
_cell.length_c   1.000
_cell.angle_alpha   90.00
_cell.angle_beta   90.00
_cell.angle_gamma   90.00
#
_symmetry.space_group_name_H-M   'P 1'
#
loop_
_entity.id
_entity.type
_entity.pdbx_description
1 polymer ?
#
loop_
_entity_poly.entity_id
_entity_poly.type
_entity_poly.pdbx_seq_one_letter_code
_entity_poly.pdbx_strand_id
1 'polypeptide(L)'
;MTELERDLEEVIFEPCILKKHTILNSIEVNNKISLWSLIKLLEKHKSSIIINLQHLQENYQRQGAKRIEGIRDQEGNIVKPKLTTEYLDDAEYVQMGSFAVNHNTANINTLITKKVKLVGTEDGSKINEVAGILVTELKKFRNYTIISDGKVNVKSLKVKISSKKVFELLKLKGVIAKNGLPGEEEEFDFRVEWDLRFEHLPLMDFDSSFGSLEKVFKKLATIKIISSILSAHLQQESAVYIHEQLEELQNKYLSKSIYINFPTTTEYSNLEEAIASGEIDSHFIHKIDIGSQEILNLSKLYSANKFLNRLYEGYNQDTGDKLEKLRFDITLDTNIICGHKNLSSRLKLTKVDELMRQIFDNFLGIEDNGTIAAILLKTGAESLLPILEAKWQGKGVMKEELVAAFIKANNQLKAYTEKIYREQVSPLVFYIGATGLIPEQMNGIAETAEAIGAKYGDLQFSKHERQGTFFEVDNSIISIYPKKEYYSTIVELKFPIKSG
;
A
#
# COMPACT_ATOMS: atom_id res chain seq x y z
N MET A 1 -8.50 8.41 45.85
CA MET A 1 -7.73 9.61 45.51
C MET A 1 -6.58 9.21 44.62
N THR A 2 -6.51 9.81 43.44
CA THR A 2 -5.35 9.73 42.55
C THR A 2 -4.17 10.47 43.20
N GLU A 3 -2.94 10.12 42.80
CA GLU A 3 -1.71 10.77 43.28
C GLU A 3 -1.75 12.30 43.05
N LEU A 4 -2.36 12.73 41.94
CA LEU A 4 -2.61 14.13 41.61
C LEU A 4 -3.58 14.84 42.56
N GLU A 5 -4.63 14.15 43.04
CA GLU A 5 -5.58 14.73 44.00
C GLU A 5 -4.91 14.96 45.36
N ARG A 6 -4.01 14.06 45.77
CA ARG A 6 -3.19 14.23 46.98
C ARG A 6 -2.20 15.39 46.85
N ASP A 7 -1.51 15.48 45.72
CA ASP A 7 -0.55 16.55 45.45
C ASP A 7 -1.25 17.93 45.42
N LEU A 8 -2.46 18.01 44.86
CA LEU A 8 -3.25 19.24 44.83
C LEU A 8 -3.75 19.63 46.22
N GLU A 9 -4.22 18.68 47.04
CA GLU A 9 -4.56 18.96 48.44
C GLU A 9 -3.34 19.42 49.24
N GLU A 10 -2.20 18.74 49.13
CA GLU A 10 -0.96 19.12 49.83
C GLU A 10 -0.47 20.51 49.42
N VAL A 11 -0.56 20.86 48.13
CA VAL A 11 -0.18 22.19 47.62
C VAL A 11 -1.10 23.30 48.12
N ILE A 12 -2.40 23.01 48.31
CA ILE A 12 -3.38 23.98 48.84
C ILE A 12 -3.09 24.30 50.31
N PHE A 13 -2.68 23.31 51.10
CA PHE A 13 -2.46 23.47 52.55
C PHE A 13 -1.01 23.77 52.94
N GLU A 14 -0.03 23.42 52.09
CA GLU A 14 1.39 23.72 52.29
C GLU A 14 2.05 24.27 51.00
N PRO A 15 1.88 25.57 50.68
CA PRO A 15 2.41 26.19 49.46
C PRO A 15 3.94 26.11 49.34
N CYS A 16 4.64 25.86 50.45
CA CYS A 16 6.08 25.67 50.51
C CYS A 16 6.56 24.40 49.78
N ILE A 17 5.68 23.41 49.56
CA ILE A 17 5.97 22.17 48.82
C ILE A 17 6.21 22.45 47.33
N LEU A 18 5.61 23.51 46.76
CA LEU A 18 5.86 23.93 45.37
C LEU A 18 7.33 24.28 45.08
N LYS A 19 8.14 24.57 46.11
CA LYS A 19 9.59 24.80 45.95
C LYS A 19 10.38 23.50 45.72
N LYS A 20 9.80 22.34 46.04
CA LYS A 20 10.40 21.01 45.86
C LYS A 20 9.93 20.31 44.59
N HIS A 21 8.80 20.75 44.01
CA HIS A 21 8.29 20.20 42.75
C HIS A 21 8.72 21.08 41.57
N THR A 22 9.29 20.44 40.56
CA THR A 22 9.59 21.09 39.29
C THR A 22 8.27 21.37 38.57
N ILE A 23 7.72 22.56 38.73
CA ILE A 23 6.58 23.03 37.92
C ILE A 23 7.12 23.27 36.51
N LEU A 24 6.80 22.37 35.59
CA LEU A 24 7.11 22.55 34.17
C LEU A 24 6.23 23.71 33.65
N ASN A 25 6.82 24.89 33.49
CA ASN A 25 6.14 26.09 32.95
C ASN A 25 5.78 25.97 31.45
N SER A 26 6.22 24.90 30.80
CA SER A 26 5.94 24.57 29.41
C SER A 26 6.12 23.07 29.20
N ILE A 27 5.32 22.47 28.31
CA ILE A 27 5.58 21.13 27.79
C ILE A 27 6.92 21.20 27.03
N GLU A 28 7.90 20.37 27.39
CA GLU A 28 9.14 20.25 26.61
C GLU A 28 8.80 19.70 25.22
N VAL A 29 8.69 20.59 24.24
CA VAL A 29 8.52 20.19 22.84
C VAL A 29 9.86 19.72 22.31
N ASN A 30 9.92 18.47 21.84
CA ASN A 30 11.11 17.94 21.19
C ASN A 30 11.33 18.67 19.86
N ASN A 31 12.29 19.60 19.83
CA ASN A 31 12.61 20.41 18.65
C ASN A 31 13.35 19.64 17.53
N LYS A 32 13.57 18.33 17.69
CA LYS A 32 14.17 17.48 16.64
C LYS A 32 13.19 17.30 15.49
N ILE A 33 13.75 17.11 14.29
CA ILE A 33 12.96 16.73 13.12
C ILE A 33 12.18 15.44 13.40
N SER A 34 10.91 15.38 13.01
CA SER A 34 10.16 14.12 13.06
C SER A 34 10.65 13.13 12.01
N LEU A 35 10.41 11.84 12.26
CA LEU A 35 10.73 10.79 11.32
C LEU A 35 9.93 10.95 10.02
N TRP A 36 8.67 11.39 10.11
CA TRP A 36 7.85 11.77 8.96
C TRP A 36 8.50 12.85 8.08
N SER A 37 8.94 13.95 8.70
CA SER A 37 9.62 15.05 8.01
C SER A 37 11.00 14.64 7.46
N LEU A 38 11.73 13.79 8.20
CA LEU A 38 12.99 13.22 7.74
C LEU A 38 12.78 12.35 6.50
N ILE A 39 11.78 11.46 6.48
CA ILE A 39 11.50 10.59 5.33
C ILE A 39 11.17 11.40 4.07
N LYS A 40 10.39 12.49 4.19
CA LYS A 40 10.14 13.41 3.07
C LYS A 40 11.43 14.04 2.53
N LEU A 41 12.33 14.42 3.43
CA LEU A 41 13.64 14.98 3.08
C LEU A 41 14.51 13.95 2.37
N LEU A 42 14.56 12.71 2.89
CA LEU A 42 15.29 11.60 2.27
C LEU A 42 14.74 11.27 0.88
N GLU A 43 13.42 11.17 0.71
CA GLU A 43 12.78 10.93 -0.60
C GLU A 43 13.16 12.01 -1.63
N LYS A 44 13.19 13.28 -1.21
CA LYS A 44 13.58 14.42 -2.06
C LYS A 44 15.05 14.35 -2.49
N HIS A 45 15.92 13.79 -1.66
CA HIS A 45 17.37 13.77 -1.86
C HIS A 45 17.94 12.36 -2.11
N LYS A 46 17.08 11.37 -2.37
CA LYS A 46 17.45 9.96 -2.45
C LYS A 46 18.54 9.66 -3.48
N SER A 47 18.63 10.41 -4.58
CA SER A 47 19.68 10.26 -5.60
C SER A 47 21.09 10.61 -5.09
N SER A 48 21.20 11.37 -4.00
CA SER A 48 22.48 11.77 -3.39
C SER A 48 22.90 10.87 -2.22
N ILE A 49 22.15 9.80 -1.95
CA ILE A 49 22.37 8.93 -0.79
C ILE A 49 22.37 7.48 -1.24
N ILE A 50 23.44 6.76 -0.90
CA ILE A 50 23.53 5.30 -1.04
C ILE A 50 23.53 4.67 0.35
N ILE A 51 22.86 3.54 0.48
CA ILE A 51 22.69 2.81 1.74
C ILE A 51 23.55 1.55 1.75
N ASN A 52 24.11 1.21 2.90
CA ASN A 52 24.75 -0.09 3.12
C ASN A 52 23.65 -1.15 3.30
N LEU A 53 23.55 -2.08 2.35
CA LEU A 53 22.50 -3.09 2.34
C LEU A 53 22.68 -4.16 3.42
N GLN A 54 23.92 -4.53 3.73
CA GLN A 54 24.23 -5.50 4.77
C GLN A 54 23.80 -4.94 6.14
N HIS A 55 24.21 -3.72 6.46
CA HIS A 55 23.82 -3.06 7.69
C HIS A 55 22.28 -2.91 7.82
N LEU A 56 21.58 -2.58 6.72
CA LEU A 56 20.12 -2.55 6.73
C LEU A 56 19.53 -3.92 7.09
N GLN A 57 20.06 -5.01 6.52
CA GLN A 57 19.58 -6.36 6.78
C GLN A 57 19.85 -6.83 8.21
N GLU A 58 21.01 -6.49 8.76
CA GLU A 58 21.39 -6.81 10.14
C GLU A 58 20.54 -6.06 11.18
N ASN A 59 20.13 -4.83 10.86
CA ASN A 59 19.29 -3.99 11.73
C ASN A 59 17.78 -4.10 11.44
N TYR A 60 17.37 -5.00 10.54
CA TYR A 60 15.97 -5.15 10.15
C TYR A 60 15.34 -6.38 10.78
N GLN A 61 14.27 -6.17 11.55
CA GLN A 61 13.40 -7.26 11.97
C GLN A 61 12.24 -7.43 10.99
N ARG A 62 12.06 -8.66 10.50
CA ARG A 62 10.98 -9.00 9.57
C ARG A 62 9.62 -8.88 10.27
N GLN A 63 8.69 -8.17 9.61
CA GLN A 63 7.36 -7.85 10.14
C GLN A 63 6.24 -8.76 9.60
N GLY A 64 6.59 -9.81 8.85
CA GLY A 64 5.61 -10.72 8.26
C GLY A 64 6.18 -12.12 8.05
N ALA A 65 5.29 -13.10 7.89
CA ALA A 65 5.70 -14.49 7.69
C ALA A 65 6.58 -14.61 6.43
N LYS A 66 7.72 -15.29 6.58
CA LYS A 66 8.66 -15.50 5.48
C LYS A 66 8.00 -16.33 4.39
N ARG A 67 8.16 -15.86 3.15
CA ARG A 67 7.77 -16.57 1.94
C ARG A 67 9.01 -16.98 1.17
N ILE A 68 8.97 -18.17 0.59
CA ILE A 68 10.01 -18.75 -0.25
C ILE A 68 9.47 -19.00 -1.64
N GLU A 69 10.35 -19.00 -2.64
CA GLU A 69 10.03 -19.26 -4.03
C GLU A 69 9.63 -20.74 -4.22
N GLY A 70 8.46 -20.98 -4.83
CA GLY A 70 7.91 -22.31 -5.07
C GLY A 70 6.42 -22.43 -4.75
N ILE A 71 5.88 -23.62 -5.05
CA ILE A 71 4.50 -24.04 -4.77
C ILE A 71 4.55 -25.34 -3.98
N ARG A 72 3.60 -25.55 -3.06
CA ARG A 72 3.46 -26.85 -2.38
C ARG A 72 2.69 -27.83 -3.26
N ASP A 73 3.21 -29.04 -3.42
CA ASP A 73 2.49 -30.13 -4.07
C ASP A 73 1.44 -30.77 -3.13
N GLN A 74 0.79 -31.83 -3.59
CA GLN A 74 -0.24 -32.56 -2.84
C GLN A 74 0.30 -33.23 -1.57
N GLU A 75 1.61 -33.51 -1.52
CA GLU A 75 2.30 -34.12 -0.38
C GLU A 75 2.84 -33.06 0.60
N GLY A 76 2.73 -31.78 0.25
CA GLY A 76 3.20 -30.65 1.04
C GLY A 76 4.66 -30.27 0.79
N ASN A 77 5.35 -30.93 -0.16
CA ASN A 77 6.74 -30.62 -0.51
C ASN A 77 6.81 -29.36 -1.38
N ILE A 78 7.91 -28.61 -1.27
CA ILE A 78 8.10 -27.36 -2.02
C ILE A 78 8.71 -27.67 -3.38
N VAL A 79 7.92 -27.48 -4.43
CA VAL A 79 8.37 -27.53 -5.82
C VAL A 79 8.91 -26.15 -6.21
N LYS A 80 10.21 -26.06 -6.44
CA LYS A 80 10.89 -24.82 -6.84
C LYS A 80 10.55 -24.44 -8.29
N PRO A 81 10.57 -23.15 -8.64
CA PRO A 81 10.44 -22.72 -10.03
C PRO A 81 11.63 -23.22 -10.88
N LYS A 82 11.39 -23.42 -12.17
CA LYS A 82 12.42 -23.85 -13.13
C LYS A 82 13.52 -22.81 -13.36
N LEU A 83 13.23 -21.54 -13.02
CA LEU A 83 14.14 -20.41 -13.16
C LEU A 83 14.33 -19.74 -11.80
N THR A 84 15.47 -19.09 -11.64
CA THR A 84 15.77 -18.23 -10.50
C THR A 84 16.51 -16.97 -10.96
N THR A 85 16.91 -16.12 -10.02
CA THR A 85 17.59 -14.86 -10.30
C THR A 85 18.96 -14.80 -9.64
N GLU A 86 19.93 -14.29 -10.37
CA GLU A 86 21.26 -13.94 -9.85
C GLU A 86 21.49 -12.44 -9.95
N TYR A 87 22.14 -11.83 -8.94
CA TYR A 87 22.51 -10.42 -9.01
C TYR A 87 23.57 -10.18 -10.09
N LEU A 88 23.47 -9.03 -10.76
CA LEU A 88 24.50 -8.59 -11.72
C LEU A 88 25.75 -8.04 -11.01
N ASP A 89 25.59 -7.59 -9.78
CA ASP A 89 26.65 -7.06 -8.93
C ASP A 89 26.51 -7.57 -7.48
N ASP A 90 27.65 -7.68 -6.83
CA ASP A 90 27.75 -7.91 -5.38
C ASP A 90 27.90 -6.57 -4.64
N ALA A 91 27.31 -5.49 -5.18
CA ALA A 91 27.43 -4.18 -4.58
C ALA A 91 26.81 -4.16 -3.17
N GLU A 92 27.65 -3.87 -2.17
CA GLU A 92 27.27 -3.66 -0.78
C GLU A 92 26.40 -2.41 -0.61
N TYR A 93 26.69 -1.38 -1.41
CA TYR A 93 25.95 -0.12 -1.43
C TYR A 93 24.95 -0.08 -2.56
N VAL A 94 23.74 0.34 -2.24
CA VAL A 94 22.66 0.52 -3.22
C VAL A 94 22.10 1.94 -3.14
N GLN A 95 21.58 2.44 -4.26
CA GLN A 95 20.88 3.72 -4.25
C GLN A 95 19.72 3.69 -3.25
N MET A 96 19.56 4.75 -2.46
CA MET A 96 18.42 4.90 -1.58
C MET A 96 17.11 4.75 -2.38
N GLY A 97 16.27 3.85 -1.89
CA GLY A 97 14.97 3.53 -2.45
C GLY A 97 13.95 4.65 -2.33
N SER A 98 12.74 4.38 -2.82
CA SER A 98 11.57 5.21 -2.48
C SER A 98 10.94 4.76 -1.18
N PHE A 99 10.37 5.68 -0.43
CA PHE A 99 9.56 5.41 0.74
C PHE A 99 8.07 5.33 0.37
N ALA A 100 7.41 4.27 0.84
CA ALA A 100 5.98 4.04 0.69
C ALA A 100 5.33 4.02 2.07
N VAL A 101 4.44 4.98 2.31
CA VAL A 101 3.61 5.02 3.51
C VAL A 101 2.37 4.17 3.23
N ASN A 102 2.03 3.29 4.16
CA ASN A 102 0.85 2.45 3.99
C ASN A 102 -0.45 3.30 4.01
N HIS A 103 -1.48 2.81 3.34
CA HIS A 103 -2.78 3.47 3.24
C HIS A 103 -3.66 3.22 4.46
N ASN A 104 -3.44 2.14 5.22
CA ASN A 104 -4.30 1.77 6.36
C ASN A 104 -3.58 1.19 7.58
N THR A 105 -2.27 1.31 7.65
CA THR A 105 -1.47 1.04 8.86
C THR A 105 -0.41 2.10 9.03
N ALA A 106 0.09 2.32 10.25
CA ALA A 106 1.21 3.23 10.50
C ALA A 106 2.56 2.58 10.14
N ASN A 107 2.66 2.06 8.91
CA ASN A 107 3.88 1.45 8.38
C ASN A 107 4.51 2.35 7.33
N ILE A 108 5.84 2.44 7.37
CA ILE A 108 6.62 3.04 6.28
C ILE A 108 7.64 2.02 5.79
N ASN A 109 7.58 1.73 4.49
CA ASN A 109 8.49 0.82 3.82
C ASN A 109 9.48 1.59 2.94
N THR A 110 10.71 1.12 2.84
CA THR A 110 11.65 1.53 1.80
C THR A 110 11.78 0.43 0.75
N LEU A 111 11.71 0.82 -0.52
CA LEU A 111 11.79 -0.09 -1.66
C LEU A 111 13.20 -0.07 -2.27
N ILE A 112 13.96 -1.14 -2.06
CA ILE A 112 15.29 -1.33 -2.64
C ILE A 112 15.17 -2.06 -3.97
N THR A 113 15.87 -1.54 -4.98
CA THR A 113 15.91 -2.14 -6.32
C THR A 113 17.34 -2.58 -6.64
N LYS A 114 17.52 -3.85 -6.99
CA LYS A 114 18.78 -4.38 -7.53
C LYS A 114 18.57 -4.92 -8.94
N LYS A 115 19.63 -4.89 -9.74
CA LYS A 115 19.62 -5.54 -11.06
C LYS A 115 19.96 -7.02 -10.92
N VAL A 116 19.22 -7.85 -11.65
CA VAL A 116 19.39 -9.30 -11.68
C VAL A 116 19.28 -9.81 -13.12
N LYS A 117 19.86 -11.00 -13.36
CA LYS A 117 19.64 -11.81 -14.57
C LYS A 117 18.82 -13.04 -14.22
N LEU A 118 18.11 -13.57 -15.21
CA LEU A 118 17.33 -14.79 -15.11
C LEU A 118 18.22 -16.00 -15.47
N VAL A 119 18.21 -17.04 -14.64
CA VAL A 119 19.01 -18.26 -14.85
C VAL A 119 18.19 -19.53 -14.61
N GLY A 120 18.57 -20.64 -15.24
CA GLY A 120 18.02 -21.97 -14.95
C GLY A 120 18.37 -22.44 -13.54
N THR A 121 17.40 -22.99 -12.81
CA THR A 121 17.60 -23.44 -11.42
C THR A 121 18.52 -24.66 -11.32
N GLU A 122 18.52 -25.54 -12.32
CA GLU A 122 19.29 -26.80 -12.30
C GLU A 122 20.71 -26.65 -12.88
N ASP A 123 20.84 -25.91 -13.98
CA ASP A 123 22.06 -25.83 -14.79
C ASP A 123 22.75 -24.46 -14.73
N GLY A 124 22.12 -23.46 -14.11
CA GLY A 124 22.61 -22.08 -14.08
C GLY A 124 22.65 -21.40 -15.45
N SER A 125 21.98 -21.96 -16.47
CA SER A 125 22.01 -21.42 -17.82
C SER A 125 21.39 -20.03 -17.85
N LYS A 126 22.09 -19.07 -18.46
CA LYS A 126 21.61 -17.68 -18.55
C LYS A 126 20.49 -17.57 -19.57
N ILE A 127 19.38 -16.96 -19.17
CA ILE A 127 18.30 -16.57 -20.08
C ILE A 127 18.50 -15.10 -20.41
N ASN A 128 18.92 -14.81 -21.65
CA ASN A 128 19.16 -13.43 -22.10
C ASN A 128 17.96 -12.83 -22.82
N GLU A 129 17.06 -13.66 -23.35
CA GLU A 129 15.93 -13.27 -24.15
C GLU A 129 14.71 -14.15 -23.82
N VAL A 130 13.53 -13.54 -23.79
CA VAL A 130 12.23 -14.21 -23.72
C VAL A 130 11.29 -13.51 -24.69
N ALA A 131 10.66 -14.25 -25.60
CA ALA A 131 9.66 -13.70 -26.53
C ALA A 131 10.14 -12.49 -27.37
N GLY A 132 11.42 -12.46 -27.79
CA GLY A 132 12.01 -11.31 -28.51
C GLY A 132 12.46 -10.15 -27.62
N ILE A 133 12.40 -10.30 -26.28
CA ILE A 133 12.68 -9.23 -25.32
C ILE A 133 13.96 -9.58 -24.55
N LEU A 134 14.92 -8.66 -24.55
CA LEU A 134 16.13 -8.81 -23.75
C LEU A 134 15.80 -8.73 -22.25
N VAL A 135 16.19 -9.77 -21.51
CA VAL A 135 15.98 -9.92 -20.06
C VAL A 135 17.31 -10.02 -19.30
N THR A 136 18.35 -9.43 -19.87
CA THR A 136 19.72 -9.41 -19.30
C THR A 136 19.84 -8.53 -18.04
N GLU A 137 18.97 -7.54 -17.88
CA GLU A 137 18.97 -6.60 -16.74
C GLU A 137 17.56 -6.40 -16.16
N LEU A 138 17.05 -7.42 -15.47
CA LEU A 138 15.77 -7.33 -14.76
C LEU A 138 15.94 -6.61 -13.42
N LYS A 139 14.84 -6.04 -12.92
CA LYS A 139 14.80 -5.40 -11.60
C LYS A 139 14.22 -6.36 -10.56
N LYS A 140 14.96 -6.61 -9.48
CA LYS A 140 14.47 -7.28 -8.27
C LYS A 140 14.21 -6.24 -7.18
N PHE A 141 12.99 -6.27 -6.67
CA PHE A 141 12.48 -5.33 -5.69
C PHE A 141 12.45 -5.99 -4.30
N ARG A 142 12.91 -5.29 -3.26
CA ARG A 142 12.82 -5.72 -1.87
C ARG A 142 12.31 -4.58 -1.01
N ASN A 143 11.24 -4.85 -0.25
CA ASN A 143 10.68 -3.91 0.70
C ASN A 143 11.24 -4.18 2.10
N TYR A 144 11.69 -3.12 2.76
CA TYR A 144 12.08 -3.14 4.18
C TYR A 144 11.19 -2.18 4.95
N THR A 145 10.48 -2.69 5.96
CA THR A 145 9.65 -1.87 6.85
C THR A 145 10.55 -1.12 7.82
N ILE A 146 10.64 0.20 7.67
CA ILE A 146 11.43 1.07 8.55
C ILE A 146 10.63 1.44 9.81
N ILE A 147 9.32 1.61 9.66
CA ILE A 147 8.36 1.83 10.75
C ILE A 147 7.26 0.80 10.62
N SER A 148 6.92 0.13 11.72
CA SER A 148 5.88 -0.89 11.81
C SER A 148 4.92 -0.56 12.93
N ASP A 149 3.62 -0.47 12.62
CA ASP A 149 2.52 -0.13 13.54
C ASP A 149 2.86 1.04 14.48
N GLY A 150 3.39 2.12 13.90
CA GLY A 150 3.75 3.31 14.69
C GLY A 150 5.00 3.13 15.56
N LYS A 151 5.89 2.17 15.26
CA LYS A 151 7.14 1.96 15.99
C LYS A 151 8.33 1.84 15.04
N VAL A 152 9.47 2.40 15.45
CA VAL A 152 10.72 2.31 14.68
C VAL A 152 11.19 0.85 14.65
N ASN A 153 11.30 0.28 13.46
CA ASN A 153 11.76 -1.09 13.23
C ASN A 153 13.25 -1.13 12.86
N VAL A 154 13.70 -0.17 12.05
CA VAL A 154 15.13 0.00 11.72
C VAL A 154 15.62 1.24 12.47
N LYS A 155 16.54 1.06 13.42
CA LYS A 155 16.99 2.14 14.31
C LYS A 155 17.91 3.15 13.65
N SER A 156 18.71 2.70 12.69
CA SER A 156 19.64 3.52 11.94
C SER A 156 19.94 2.93 10.56
N LEU A 157 20.39 3.78 9.64
CA LEU A 157 20.90 3.37 8.34
C LEU A 157 22.34 3.85 8.19
N LYS A 158 23.25 2.94 7.81
CA LYS A 158 24.57 3.34 7.31
C LYS A 158 24.45 3.84 5.88
N VAL A 159 24.93 5.05 5.63
CA VAL A 159 24.82 5.73 4.35
C VAL A 159 26.12 6.40 3.93
N LYS A 160 26.31 6.57 2.62
CA LYS A 160 27.28 7.53 2.05
C LYS A 160 26.49 8.62 1.33
N ILE A 161 26.95 9.85 1.47
CA ILE A 161 26.27 11.04 0.94
C ILE A 161 27.19 11.68 -0.10
N SER A 162 26.73 11.82 -1.34
CA SER A 162 27.52 12.41 -2.43
C SER A 162 27.39 13.93 -2.54
N SER A 163 26.42 14.52 -1.84
CA SER A 163 26.12 15.95 -1.92
C SER A 163 26.41 16.68 -0.60
N LYS A 164 27.35 17.62 -0.63
CA LYS A 164 27.66 18.51 0.51
C LYS A 164 26.41 19.20 1.04
N LYS A 165 25.54 19.70 0.16
CA LYS A 165 24.30 20.38 0.55
C LYS A 165 23.36 19.46 1.34
N VAL A 166 23.27 18.19 0.96
CA VAL A 166 22.43 17.20 1.65
C VAL A 166 23.05 16.83 2.99
N PHE A 167 24.37 16.67 3.04
CA PHE A 167 25.11 16.44 4.28
C PHE A 167 24.88 17.56 5.30
N GLU A 168 25.12 18.83 4.92
CA GLU A 168 24.91 19.99 5.82
C GLU A 168 23.45 20.09 6.28
N LEU A 169 22.49 19.75 5.42
CA LEU A 169 21.08 19.74 5.79
C LEU A 169 20.78 18.66 6.84
N LEU A 170 21.25 17.42 6.64
CA LEU A 170 21.05 16.33 7.60
C LEU A 170 21.81 16.59 8.92
N LYS A 171 22.99 17.22 8.83
CA LYS A 171 23.78 17.70 9.96
C LYS A 171 23.02 18.73 10.79
N LEU A 172 22.48 19.77 10.15
CA LEU A 172 21.65 20.80 10.80
C LEU A 172 20.43 20.20 11.51
N LYS A 173 19.91 19.08 11.02
CA LYS A 173 18.77 18.38 11.62
C LYS A 173 19.17 17.42 12.76
N GLY A 174 20.46 17.26 13.05
CA GLY A 174 20.96 16.44 14.16
C GLY A 174 20.79 14.92 13.97
N VAL A 175 20.56 14.46 12.74
CA VAL A 175 20.23 13.06 12.44
C VAL A 175 21.41 12.22 11.99
N ILE A 176 22.56 12.84 11.70
CA ILE A 176 23.79 12.14 11.32
C ILE A 176 24.67 11.90 12.54
N ALA A 177 25.27 10.71 12.55
CA ALA A 177 26.29 10.31 13.51
C ALA A 177 27.44 9.62 12.77
N LYS A 178 28.58 9.54 13.42
CA LYS A 178 29.75 8.78 12.97
C LYS A 178 30.23 7.94 14.12
N ASN A 179 30.24 6.62 13.93
CA ASN A 179 30.61 5.67 14.98
C ASN A 179 29.81 5.87 16.29
N GLY A 180 28.51 6.18 16.17
CA GLY A 180 27.62 6.44 17.31
C GLY A 180 27.71 7.84 17.93
N LEU A 181 28.71 8.66 17.58
CA LEU A 181 28.87 10.03 18.07
C LEU A 181 28.14 11.03 17.15
N PRO A 182 27.55 12.13 17.68
CA PRO A 182 26.92 13.17 16.86
C PRO A 182 27.86 13.74 15.81
N GLY A 183 27.40 13.89 14.56
CA GLY A 183 28.20 14.42 13.45
C GLY A 183 28.25 15.95 13.36
N GLU A 184 27.97 16.69 14.44
CA GLU A 184 27.81 18.16 14.42
C GLU A 184 29.14 18.91 14.20
N GLU A 185 30.26 18.31 14.53
CA GLU A 185 31.60 18.90 14.32
C GLU A 185 32.29 18.36 13.07
N GLU A 186 31.68 17.37 12.42
CA GLU A 186 32.30 16.66 11.29
C GLU A 186 32.17 17.43 9.97
N GLU A 187 33.21 17.38 9.15
CA GLU A 187 33.19 17.97 7.81
C GLU A 187 32.65 16.99 6.76
N PHE A 188 32.16 17.54 5.65
CA PHE A 188 31.69 16.72 4.53
C PHE A 188 32.84 15.92 3.89
N ASP A 189 32.71 14.59 3.89
CA ASP A 189 33.53 13.68 3.10
C ASP A 189 32.64 12.60 2.47
N PHE A 190 32.71 12.48 1.14
CA PHE A 190 31.94 11.50 0.36
C PHE A 190 32.44 10.06 0.52
N ARG A 191 33.65 9.87 1.06
CA ARG A 191 34.22 8.54 1.35
C ARG A 191 33.76 7.99 2.70
N VAL A 192 33.33 8.88 3.60
CA VAL A 192 32.94 8.53 4.97
C VAL A 192 31.55 7.91 4.99
N GLU A 193 31.40 6.93 5.88
CA GLU A 193 30.12 6.32 6.22
C GLU A 193 29.50 7.02 7.42
N TRP A 194 28.23 7.39 7.26
CA TRP A 194 27.44 8.08 8.26
C TRP A 194 26.32 7.18 8.75
N ASP A 195 26.04 7.23 10.04
CA ASP A 195 24.86 6.61 10.64
C ASP A 195 23.73 7.63 10.64
N LEU A 196 22.69 7.39 9.83
CA LEU A 196 21.45 8.14 9.86
C LEU A 196 20.54 7.55 10.94
N ARG A 197 20.35 8.27 12.04
CA ARG A 197 19.63 7.78 13.23
C ARG A 197 18.13 8.05 13.13
N PHE A 198 17.33 7.02 13.36
CA PHE A 198 15.87 7.10 13.46
C PHE A 198 15.38 6.90 14.90
N GLU A 199 16.18 6.25 15.74
CA GLU A 199 15.86 6.04 17.14
C GLU A 199 15.67 7.37 17.89
N HIS A 200 14.68 7.42 18.78
CA HIS A 200 14.31 8.58 19.60
C HIS A 200 13.88 9.84 18.83
N LEU A 201 13.68 9.77 17.51
CA LEU A 201 13.00 10.83 16.78
C LEU A 201 11.49 10.77 17.05
N PRO A 202 10.81 11.92 17.20
CA PRO A 202 9.35 11.93 17.23
C PRO A 202 8.83 11.38 15.89
N LEU A 203 7.78 10.58 15.91
CA LEU A 203 7.26 9.97 14.67
C LEU A 203 6.59 11.00 13.76
N MET A 204 5.90 11.96 14.38
CA MET A 204 5.16 13.03 13.72
C MET A 204 5.59 14.41 14.24
N ASP A 205 5.36 15.43 13.42
CA ASP A 205 5.53 16.82 13.83
C ASP A 205 4.44 17.20 14.84
N PHE A 206 4.79 17.94 15.89
CA PHE A 206 3.88 18.27 16.99
C PHE A 206 2.65 19.09 16.52
N ASP A 207 2.85 19.98 15.56
CA ASP A 207 1.85 20.90 14.99
C ASP A 207 1.19 20.34 13.71
N SER A 208 1.16 19.02 13.55
CA SER A 208 0.59 18.37 12.37
C SER A 208 -0.91 18.69 12.20
N SER A 209 -1.24 19.45 11.14
CA SER A 209 -2.61 19.69 10.71
C SER A 209 -3.04 18.69 9.65
N PHE A 210 -4.28 18.21 9.73
CA PHE A 210 -4.88 17.30 8.74
C PHE A 210 -6.05 18.00 8.05
N GLY A 211 -6.17 17.79 6.74
CA GLY A 211 -7.29 18.32 5.96
C GLY A 211 -8.60 17.62 6.29
N SER A 212 -9.70 18.22 5.84
CA SER A 212 -11.04 17.61 5.96
C SER A 212 -11.13 16.28 5.20
N LEU A 213 -11.86 15.33 5.78
CA LEU A 213 -12.16 14.04 5.15
C LEU A 213 -13.42 14.10 4.25
N GLU A 214 -14.07 15.26 4.14
CA GLU A 214 -15.30 15.41 3.39
C GLU A 214 -15.15 14.93 1.93
N LYS A 215 -16.02 14.00 1.54
CA LYS A 215 -16.05 13.37 0.20
C LYS A 215 -14.78 12.60 -0.18
N VAL A 216 -13.80 12.42 0.71
CA VAL A 216 -12.56 11.66 0.42
C VAL A 216 -12.92 10.21 0.08
N PHE A 217 -13.74 9.57 0.92
CA PHE A 217 -14.21 8.21 0.68
C PHE A 217 -14.93 8.08 -0.68
N LYS A 218 -15.92 8.94 -0.95
CA LYS A 218 -16.69 8.90 -2.21
C LYS A 218 -15.77 9.01 -3.43
N LYS A 219 -14.81 9.95 -3.42
CA LYS A 219 -13.83 10.11 -4.51
C LYS A 219 -13.00 8.85 -4.71
N LEU A 220 -12.43 8.30 -3.63
CA LEU A 220 -11.61 7.08 -3.69
C LEU A 220 -12.43 5.86 -4.14
N ALA A 221 -13.67 5.72 -3.66
CA ALA A 221 -14.56 4.63 -4.03
C ALA A 221 -14.91 4.68 -5.52
N THR A 222 -15.30 5.85 -6.04
CA THR A 222 -15.60 6.01 -7.47
C THR A 222 -14.39 5.70 -8.33
N ILE A 223 -13.21 6.24 -8.01
CA ILE A 223 -11.98 5.96 -8.76
C ILE A 223 -11.61 4.47 -8.70
N LYS A 224 -11.77 3.82 -7.54
CA LYS A 224 -11.50 2.40 -7.37
C LYS A 224 -12.43 1.54 -8.23
N ILE A 225 -13.71 1.89 -8.31
CA ILE A 225 -14.69 1.17 -9.14
C ILE A 225 -14.33 1.31 -10.62
N ILE A 226 -14.05 2.52 -11.11
CA ILE A 226 -13.64 2.74 -12.51
C ILE A 226 -12.34 2.00 -12.81
N SER A 227 -11.31 2.16 -11.97
CA SER A 227 -10.02 1.46 -12.13
C SER A 227 -10.18 -0.06 -12.13
N SER A 228 -11.11 -0.60 -11.33
CA SER A 228 -11.45 -2.03 -11.28
C SER A 228 -12.09 -2.49 -12.59
N ILE A 229 -13.01 -1.71 -13.16
CA ILE A 229 -13.62 -1.98 -14.47
C ILE A 229 -12.55 -1.98 -15.57
N LEU A 230 -11.72 -0.93 -15.65
CA LEU A 230 -10.65 -0.84 -16.65
C LEU A 230 -9.65 -1.99 -16.51
N SER A 231 -9.25 -2.31 -15.29
CA SER A 231 -8.32 -3.42 -15.03
C SER A 231 -8.90 -4.79 -15.40
N ALA A 232 -10.23 -4.97 -15.27
CA ALA A 232 -10.90 -6.20 -15.66
C ALA A 232 -10.94 -6.41 -17.18
N HIS A 233 -11.01 -5.34 -17.97
CA HIS A 233 -10.82 -5.42 -19.43
C HIS A 233 -9.37 -5.78 -19.78
N LEU A 234 -8.40 -5.22 -19.04
CA LEU A 234 -6.98 -5.32 -19.35
C LEU A 234 -6.29 -6.60 -18.84
N GLN A 235 -7.03 -7.59 -18.33
CA GLN A 235 -6.44 -8.71 -17.58
C GLN A 235 -5.43 -9.52 -18.41
N GLN A 236 -5.77 -9.82 -19.67
CA GLN A 236 -4.92 -10.56 -20.62
C GLN A 236 -4.40 -9.69 -21.76
N GLU A 237 -4.57 -8.37 -21.66
CA GLU A 237 -4.30 -7.44 -22.74
C GLU A 237 -3.04 -6.60 -22.47
N SER A 238 -2.35 -6.28 -23.55
CA SER A 238 -1.19 -5.40 -23.60
C SER A 238 -1.26 -4.50 -24.82
N ALA A 239 -0.86 -3.23 -24.68
CA ALA A 239 -0.68 -2.34 -25.82
C ALA A 239 0.65 -2.58 -26.56
N VAL A 240 1.53 -3.43 -26.01
CA VAL A 240 2.92 -3.60 -26.48
C VAL A 240 3.20 -5.01 -26.99
N TYR A 241 2.53 -6.03 -26.44
CA TYR A 241 2.85 -7.43 -26.67
C TYR A 241 1.63 -8.19 -27.19
N ILE A 242 1.85 -9.10 -28.15
CA ILE A 242 0.82 -10.03 -28.62
C ILE A 242 0.58 -11.15 -27.60
N HIS A 243 -0.48 -11.93 -27.78
CA HIS A 243 -0.89 -12.96 -26.83
C HIS A 243 0.19 -14.03 -26.63
N GLU A 244 0.80 -14.50 -27.73
CA GLU A 244 1.86 -15.50 -27.72
C GLU A 244 3.08 -15.03 -26.90
N GLN A 245 3.42 -13.74 -27.02
CA GLN A 245 4.50 -13.15 -26.20
C GLN A 245 4.12 -13.09 -24.73
N LEU A 246 2.87 -12.75 -24.40
CA LEU A 246 2.40 -12.70 -23.01
C LEU A 246 2.39 -14.09 -22.36
N GLU A 247 1.98 -15.12 -23.09
CA GLU A 247 2.04 -16.52 -22.64
C GLU A 247 3.49 -16.95 -22.37
N GLU A 248 4.43 -16.64 -23.29
CA GLU A 248 5.83 -16.98 -23.10
C GLU A 248 6.46 -16.25 -21.91
N LEU A 249 6.17 -14.94 -21.76
CA LEU A 249 6.58 -14.17 -20.58
C LEU A 249 6.05 -14.82 -19.29
N GLN A 250 4.76 -15.16 -19.25
CA GLN A 250 4.15 -15.82 -18.09
C GLN A 250 4.79 -17.18 -17.79
N ASN A 251 5.07 -17.98 -18.81
CA ASN A 251 5.76 -19.28 -18.70
C ASN A 251 7.19 -19.15 -18.16
N LYS A 252 7.81 -17.98 -18.32
CA LYS A 252 9.14 -17.64 -17.76
C LYS A 252 9.04 -16.79 -16.49
N TYR A 253 7.88 -16.74 -15.85
CA TYR A 253 7.62 -16.01 -14.61
C TYR A 253 7.82 -14.49 -14.74
N LEU A 254 7.54 -13.92 -15.91
CA LEU A 254 7.58 -12.48 -16.17
C LEU A 254 6.16 -11.94 -16.36
N SER A 255 5.88 -10.77 -15.79
CA SER A 255 4.65 -10.03 -16.07
C SER A 255 4.70 -9.34 -17.45
N LYS A 256 3.54 -8.84 -17.90
CA LYS A 256 3.44 -7.92 -19.05
C LYS A 256 4.20 -6.60 -18.90
N SER A 257 4.73 -6.30 -17.71
CA SER A 257 5.61 -5.16 -17.45
C SER A 257 7.06 -5.60 -17.19
N ILE A 258 7.39 -6.85 -17.52
CA ILE A 258 8.72 -7.45 -17.43
C ILE A 258 9.26 -7.52 -15.99
N TYR A 259 8.36 -7.48 -14.99
CA TYR A 259 8.70 -7.78 -13.61
C TYR A 259 8.68 -9.29 -13.33
N ILE A 260 9.64 -9.73 -12.53
CA ILE A 260 9.77 -11.11 -12.05
C ILE A 260 8.62 -11.43 -11.08
N ASN A 261 7.92 -12.53 -11.36
CA ASN A 261 6.73 -13.01 -10.66
C ASN A 261 6.86 -14.52 -10.35
N PHE A 262 7.90 -14.92 -9.63
CA PHE A 262 7.99 -16.30 -9.16
C PHE A 262 6.83 -16.63 -8.21
N PRO A 263 6.24 -17.82 -8.30
CA PRO A 263 5.30 -18.27 -7.30
C PRO A 263 6.01 -18.36 -5.94
N THR A 264 5.28 -18.07 -4.86
CA THR A 264 5.83 -18.16 -3.50
C THR A 264 4.86 -18.82 -2.54
N THR A 265 5.40 -19.49 -1.53
CA THR A 265 4.65 -20.15 -0.45
C THR A 265 5.30 -19.87 0.92
N THR A 266 4.65 -20.22 2.02
CA THR A 266 5.23 -20.16 3.37
C THR A 266 6.29 -21.24 3.55
N GLU A 267 7.26 -21.04 4.44
CA GLU A 267 8.31 -22.05 4.72
C GLU A 267 7.77 -23.29 5.44
N TYR A 268 6.77 -23.09 6.30
CA TYR A 268 6.09 -24.12 7.07
C TYR A 268 4.85 -24.65 6.34
N SER A 269 4.60 -25.94 6.49
CA SER A 269 3.38 -26.63 6.03
C SER A 269 2.25 -26.51 7.05
N ASN A 270 2.57 -26.52 8.35
CA ASN A 270 1.61 -26.39 9.44
C ASN A 270 1.93 -25.13 10.28
N LEU A 271 0.97 -24.20 10.36
CA LEU A 271 1.13 -22.96 11.11
C LEU A 271 1.14 -23.20 12.63
N GLU A 272 0.37 -24.16 13.13
CA GLU A 272 0.29 -24.44 14.57
C GLU A 272 1.60 -25.01 15.10
N GLU A 273 2.22 -25.93 14.34
CA GLU A 273 3.55 -26.47 14.65
C GLU A 273 4.62 -25.39 14.60
N ALA A 274 4.59 -24.51 13.59
CA ALA A 274 5.55 -23.41 13.46
C ALA A 274 5.42 -22.37 14.59
N ILE A 275 4.21 -22.17 15.12
CA ILE A 275 3.99 -21.35 16.32
C ILE A 275 4.52 -22.08 17.56
N ALA A 276 4.24 -23.38 17.71
CA ALA A 276 4.69 -24.17 18.84
C ALA A 276 6.23 -24.32 18.88
N SER A 277 6.90 -24.39 17.73
CA SER A 277 8.36 -24.44 17.62
C SER A 277 9.03 -23.07 17.76
N GLY A 278 8.26 -21.98 17.76
CA GLY A 278 8.76 -20.61 17.87
C GLY A 278 9.35 -20.04 16.57
N GLU A 279 9.19 -20.71 15.43
CA GLU A 279 9.59 -20.20 14.10
C GLU A 279 8.72 -19.03 13.63
N ILE A 280 7.46 -19.03 14.07
CA ILE A 280 6.47 -18.00 13.79
C ILE A 280 5.93 -17.48 15.12
N ASP A 281 5.85 -16.16 15.23
CA ASP A 281 5.14 -15.49 16.30
C ASP A 281 4.07 -14.57 15.69
N SER A 282 3.25 -13.97 16.54
CA SER A 282 2.16 -13.10 16.12
C SER A 282 2.09 -11.83 16.93
N HIS A 283 1.64 -10.77 16.28
CA HIS A 283 1.38 -9.48 16.89
C HIS A 283 0.06 -8.92 16.37
N PHE A 284 -0.52 -7.99 17.11
CA PHE A 284 -1.66 -7.23 16.63
C PHE A 284 -1.16 -5.96 15.96
N ILE A 285 -1.64 -5.73 14.75
CA ILE A 285 -1.50 -4.45 14.05
C ILE A 285 -2.83 -3.72 14.08
N HIS A 286 -2.80 -2.39 14.08
CA HIS A 286 -4.01 -1.57 14.04
C HIS A 286 -4.31 -1.17 12.60
N LYS A 287 -5.45 -1.64 12.09
CA LYS A 287 -5.98 -1.20 10.80
C LYS A 287 -6.79 0.06 11.01
N ILE A 288 -6.48 1.07 10.21
CA ILE A 288 -7.14 2.39 10.24
C ILE A 288 -7.72 2.62 8.85
N ASP A 289 -9.01 2.40 8.69
CA ASP A 289 -9.71 2.59 7.43
C ASP A 289 -10.62 3.82 7.49
N ILE A 290 -10.80 4.48 6.34
CA ILE A 290 -11.72 5.61 6.19
C ILE A 290 -12.90 5.17 5.33
N GLY A 291 -14.10 5.39 5.86
CA GLY A 291 -15.39 5.07 5.27
C GLY A 291 -16.32 6.27 5.19
N SER A 292 -17.55 5.98 4.81
CA SER A 292 -18.71 6.88 4.92
C SER A 292 -19.73 6.30 5.90
N GLN A 293 -20.76 7.08 6.21
CA GLN A 293 -21.91 6.64 7.01
C GLN A 293 -22.66 5.43 6.39
N GLU A 294 -22.48 5.16 5.10
CA GLU A 294 -23.15 4.05 4.40
C GLU A 294 -22.23 2.86 4.11
N ILE A 295 -20.91 3.09 3.95
CA ILE A 295 -19.94 2.07 3.58
C ILE A 295 -18.66 2.26 4.40
N LEU A 296 -18.37 1.27 5.25
CA LEU A 296 -17.34 1.37 6.27
C LEU A 296 -15.91 1.53 5.73
N ASN A 297 -15.59 0.94 4.58
CA ASN A 297 -14.30 1.10 3.91
C ASN A 297 -14.33 0.55 2.48
N LEU A 298 -13.26 0.81 1.72
CA LEU A 298 -13.13 0.41 0.32
C LEU A 298 -13.06 -1.11 0.12
N SER A 299 -12.81 -1.92 1.17
CA SER A 299 -12.77 -3.38 1.05
C SER A 299 -14.16 -4.00 0.88
N LYS A 300 -15.23 -3.26 1.21
CA LYS A 300 -16.62 -3.67 1.03
C LYS A 300 -17.06 -3.72 -0.43
N LEU A 301 -16.36 -3.00 -1.31
CA LEU A 301 -16.66 -2.97 -2.74
C LEU A 301 -16.37 -4.32 -3.40
N TYR A 302 -17.27 -4.76 -4.28
CA TYR A 302 -17.08 -5.97 -5.07
C TYR A 302 -15.99 -5.79 -6.14
N SER A 303 -15.36 -6.88 -6.58
CA SER A 303 -14.55 -6.84 -7.81
C SER A 303 -15.45 -6.60 -9.02
N ALA A 304 -14.89 -6.00 -10.08
CA ALA A 304 -15.69 -5.57 -11.23
C ALA A 304 -16.49 -6.71 -11.87
N ASN A 305 -15.84 -7.85 -12.16
CA ASN A 305 -16.52 -9.02 -12.72
C ASN A 305 -17.52 -9.66 -11.74
N LYS A 306 -17.28 -9.60 -10.41
CA LYS A 306 -18.24 -10.11 -9.42
C LYS A 306 -19.51 -9.26 -9.41
N PHE A 307 -19.37 -7.94 -9.46
CA PHE A 307 -20.51 -7.03 -9.50
C PHE A 307 -21.26 -7.10 -10.83
N LEU A 308 -20.52 -7.16 -11.94
CA LEU A 308 -21.07 -7.32 -13.28
C LEU A 308 -22.00 -8.54 -13.35
N ASN A 309 -21.53 -9.69 -12.90
CA ASN A 309 -22.34 -10.92 -12.87
C ASN A 309 -23.49 -10.89 -11.86
N ARG A 310 -23.45 -10.01 -10.86
CA ARG A 310 -24.49 -9.91 -9.84
C ARG A 310 -25.72 -9.16 -10.36
N LEU A 311 -25.54 -8.06 -11.08
CA LEU A 311 -26.64 -7.17 -11.49
C LEU A 311 -26.87 -7.05 -13.00
N TYR A 312 -25.95 -7.56 -13.82
CA TYR A 312 -26.02 -7.40 -15.27
C TYR A 312 -25.96 -8.73 -16.00
N GLU A 313 -26.60 -8.74 -17.16
CA GLU A 313 -26.55 -9.79 -18.17
C GLU A 313 -26.09 -9.17 -19.49
N GLY A 314 -25.44 -9.99 -20.32
CA GLY A 314 -24.91 -9.56 -21.60
C GLY A 314 -25.48 -10.42 -22.72
N TYR A 315 -25.71 -9.78 -23.85
CA TYR A 315 -26.21 -10.41 -25.07
C TYR A 315 -25.25 -10.09 -26.21
N ASN A 316 -24.98 -11.07 -27.06
CA ASN A 316 -24.29 -10.83 -28.30
C ASN A 316 -25.22 -9.99 -29.20
N GLN A 317 -24.75 -8.84 -29.67
CA GLN A 317 -25.55 -7.92 -30.49
C GLN A 317 -25.89 -8.51 -31.87
N ASP A 318 -25.01 -9.35 -32.41
CA ASP A 318 -25.16 -9.93 -33.75
C ASP A 318 -26.09 -11.13 -33.73
N THR A 319 -26.01 -11.99 -32.71
CA THR A 319 -26.82 -13.22 -32.62
C THR A 319 -28.03 -13.11 -31.70
N GLY A 320 -28.04 -12.13 -30.79
CA GLY A 320 -29.05 -12.01 -29.73
C GLY A 320 -28.88 -13.01 -28.59
N ASP A 321 -27.86 -13.88 -28.65
CA ASP A 321 -27.68 -14.93 -27.66
C ASP A 321 -27.24 -14.37 -26.32
N LYS A 322 -27.86 -14.89 -25.25
CA LYS A 322 -27.49 -14.57 -23.89
C LYS A 322 -26.17 -15.25 -23.51
N LEU A 323 -25.25 -14.48 -22.94
CA LEU A 323 -24.01 -15.01 -22.41
C LEU A 323 -24.24 -15.77 -21.10
N GLU A 324 -23.66 -16.97 -20.99
CA GLU A 324 -23.69 -17.77 -19.76
C GLU A 324 -23.02 -17.03 -18.60
N LYS A 325 -21.89 -16.35 -18.88
CA LYS A 325 -21.14 -15.57 -17.91
C LYS A 325 -20.58 -14.30 -18.54
N LEU A 326 -20.96 -13.16 -17.98
CA LEU A 326 -20.49 -11.86 -18.45
C LEU A 326 -19.18 -11.50 -17.76
N ARG A 327 -18.16 -11.13 -18.55
CA ARG A 327 -16.86 -10.67 -18.05
C ARG A 327 -16.38 -9.51 -18.90
N PHE A 328 -15.58 -8.61 -18.34
CA PHE A 328 -15.11 -7.44 -19.10
C PHE A 328 -14.04 -7.75 -20.15
N ASP A 329 -13.25 -8.81 -19.98
CA ASP A 329 -12.26 -9.27 -20.96
C ASP A 329 -12.92 -9.60 -22.31
N ILE A 330 -14.04 -10.32 -22.30
CA ILE A 330 -14.75 -10.69 -23.54
C ILE A 330 -15.43 -9.50 -24.25
N THR A 331 -15.69 -8.39 -23.55
CA THR A 331 -16.35 -7.19 -24.13
C THR A 331 -15.44 -6.32 -25.00
N LEU A 332 -14.18 -6.74 -25.19
CA LEU A 332 -13.26 -6.12 -26.14
C LEU A 332 -13.38 -6.73 -27.54
N ASP A 333 -13.64 -8.04 -27.63
CA ASP A 333 -13.61 -8.79 -28.88
C ASP A 333 -15.00 -9.08 -29.46
N THR A 334 -16.04 -8.85 -28.67
CA THR A 334 -17.43 -9.13 -29.05
C THR A 334 -18.32 -7.92 -28.80
N ASN A 335 -19.22 -7.66 -29.76
CA ASN A 335 -20.26 -6.65 -29.62
C ASN A 335 -21.29 -7.14 -28.59
N ILE A 336 -21.05 -6.82 -27.32
CA ILE A 336 -21.91 -7.21 -26.21
C ILE A 336 -22.74 -6.00 -25.78
N ILE A 337 -24.06 -6.16 -25.78
CA ILE A 337 -24.97 -5.22 -25.14
C ILE A 337 -25.23 -5.72 -23.72
N CYS A 338 -25.05 -4.82 -22.75
CA CYS A 338 -25.32 -5.11 -21.35
C CYS A 338 -26.71 -4.59 -20.96
N GLY A 339 -27.42 -5.37 -20.16
CA GLY A 339 -28.71 -4.99 -19.58
C GLY A 339 -28.80 -5.38 -18.11
N HIS A 340 -29.78 -4.81 -17.41
CA HIS A 340 -30.06 -5.18 -16.03
C HIS A 340 -30.65 -6.59 -15.95
N LYS A 341 -30.14 -7.38 -15.00
CA LYS A 341 -30.77 -8.65 -14.65
C LYS A 341 -32.11 -8.43 -13.97
N ASN A 342 -33.07 -9.28 -14.30
CA ASN A 342 -34.26 -9.47 -13.46
C ASN A 342 -33.85 -10.08 -12.11
N LEU A 343 -33.81 -9.25 -11.08
CA LEU A 343 -33.37 -9.64 -9.75
C LEU A 343 -34.46 -10.43 -9.03
N SER A 344 -34.09 -11.53 -8.38
CA SER A 344 -35.02 -12.28 -7.52
C SER A 344 -35.44 -11.42 -6.32
N SER A 345 -36.68 -11.59 -5.84
CA SER A 345 -37.20 -10.91 -4.64
C SER A 345 -36.41 -11.17 -3.35
N ARG A 346 -35.56 -12.22 -3.33
CA ARG A 346 -34.69 -12.55 -2.20
C ARG A 346 -33.41 -11.73 -2.15
N LEU A 347 -33.05 -11.05 -3.25
CA LEU A 347 -31.82 -10.28 -3.33
C LEU A 347 -32.02 -8.94 -2.64
N LYS A 348 -31.38 -8.75 -1.49
CA LYS A 348 -31.30 -7.44 -0.83
C LYS A 348 -30.18 -6.62 -1.47
N LEU A 349 -30.53 -5.46 -2.01
CA LEU A 349 -29.58 -4.46 -2.46
C LEU A 349 -29.05 -3.68 -1.26
N THR A 350 -27.76 -3.39 -1.28
CA THR A 350 -27.03 -2.68 -0.24
C THR A 350 -26.57 -1.32 -0.75
N LYS A 351 -26.12 -0.42 0.14
CA LYS A 351 -25.49 0.84 -0.27
C LYS A 351 -24.25 0.66 -1.15
N VAL A 352 -23.53 -0.45 -0.99
CA VAL A 352 -22.46 -0.85 -1.90
C VAL A 352 -23.01 -1.12 -3.31
N ASP A 353 -24.14 -1.85 -3.40
CA ASP A 353 -24.79 -2.13 -4.69
C ASP A 353 -25.29 -0.85 -5.35
N GLU A 354 -25.90 0.08 -4.61
CA GLU A 354 -26.37 1.37 -5.12
C GLU A 354 -25.22 2.20 -5.71
N LEU A 355 -24.13 2.40 -4.96
CA LEU A 355 -22.97 3.16 -5.41
C LEU A 355 -22.32 2.53 -6.65
N MET A 356 -22.08 1.22 -6.61
CA MET A 356 -21.45 0.53 -7.73
C MET A 356 -22.36 0.54 -8.96
N ARG A 357 -23.68 0.37 -8.79
CA ARG A 357 -24.65 0.40 -9.89
C ARG A 357 -24.61 1.74 -10.62
N GLN A 358 -24.67 2.87 -9.91
CA GLN A 358 -24.60 4.20 -10.50
C GLN A 358 -23.38 4.38 -11.43
N ILE A 359 -22.23 3.85 -11.03
CA ILE A 359 -20.98 3.98 -11.79
C ILE A 359 -20.94 2.99 -12.96
N PHE A 360 -21.45 1.77 -12.76
CA PHE A 360 -21.54 0.76 -13.82
C PHE A 360 -22.53 1.19 -14.90
N ASP A 361 -23.70 1.69 -14.54
CA ASP A 361 -24.71 2.15 -15.49
C ASP A 361 -24.17 3.27 -16.37
N ASN A 362 -23.41 4.20 -15.77
CA ASN A 362 -22.76 5.27 -16.52
C ASN A 362 -21.59 4.77 -17.38
N PHE A 363 -20.78 3.83 -16.89
CA PHE A 363 -19.68 3.27 -17.68
C PHE A 363 -20.16 2.42 -18.86
N LEU A 364 -21.21 1.62 -18.65
CA LEU A 364 -21.77 0.73 -19.67
C LEU A 364 -22.65 1.47 -20.69
N GLY A 365 -22.95 2.75 -20.47
CA GLY A 365 -23.83 3.55 -21.34
C GLY A 365 -25.31 3.23 -21.17
N ILE A 366 -25.71 2.64 -20.04
CA ILE A 366 -27.12 2.33 -19.72
C ILE A 366 -27.84 3.59 -19.24
N GLU A 367 -27.20 4.37 -18.35
CA GLU A 367 -27.73 5.65 -17.87
C GLU A 367 -26.63 6.70 -17.82
N ASP A 368 -26.85 7.87 -18.44
CA ASP A 368 -25.93 8.99 -18.28
C ASP A 368 -26.24 9.81 -17.03
N ASN A 369 -25.33 9.78 -16.05
CA ASN A 369 -25.38 10.59 -14.85
C ASN A 369 -24.12 11.46 -14.67
N GLY A 370 -23.26 11.56 -15.70
CA GLY A 370 -22.07 12.40 -15.72
C GLY A 370 -20.93 11.99 -14.78
N THR A 371 -21.07 10.91 -14.00
CA THR A 371 -20.08 10.52 -12.98
C THR A 371 -18.73 10.15 -13.59
N ILE A 372 -18.72 9.37 -14.67
CA ILE A 372 -17.51 8.96 -15.38
C ILE A 372 -16.81 10.19 -15.96
N ALA A 373 -17.54 11.05 -16.68
CA ALA A 373 -16.98 12.28 -17.24
C ALA A 373 -16.36 13.19 -16.18
N ALA A 374 -17.06 13.44 -15.08
CA ALA A 374 -16.56 14.26 -13.99
C ALA A 374 -15.26 13.71 -13.37
N ILE A 375 -15.16 12.39 -13.18
CA ILE A 375 -13.95 11.77 -12.63
C ILE A 375 -12.81 11.75 -13.63
N LEU A 376 -13.06 11.38 -14.88
CA LEU A 376 -12.02 11.35 -15.91
C LEU A 376 -11.41 12.74 -16.13
N LEU A 377 -12.22 13.80 -16.24
CA LEU A 377 -11.75 15.18 -16.29
C LEU A 377 -10.90 15.55 -15.08
N LYS A 378 -11.35 15.16 -13.88
CA LYS A 378 -10.65 15.48 -12.64
C LYS A 378 -9.31 14.76 -12.48
N THR A 379 -9.19 13.54 -13.02
CA THR A 379 -7.94 12.76 -12.96
C THR A 379 -7.02 12.98 -14.16
N GLY A 380 -7.40 13.82 -15.13
CA GLY A 380 -6.64 14.05 -16.36
C GLY A 380 -6.76 12.92 -17.39
N ALA A 381 -7.77 12.06 -17.23
CA ALA A 381 -8.05 10.89 -18.06
C ALA A 381 -9.17 11.12 -19.09
N GLU A 382 -9.46 12.38 -19.42
CA GLU A 382 -10.52 12.79 -20.35
C GLU A 382 -10.35 12.25 -21.76
N SER A 383 -9.13 11.87 -22.17
CA SER A 383 -8.91 11.25 -23.49
C SER A 383 -9.65 9.92 -23.67
N LEU A 384 -10.15 9.31 -22.57
CA LEU A 384 -10.97 8.12 -22.64
C LEU A 384 -12.44 8.41 -23.02
N LEU A 385 -12.93 9.63 -22.81
CA LEU A 385 -14.36 9.96 -23.00
C LEU A 385 -14.85 9.76 -24.43
N PRO A 386 -14.18 10.31 -25.48
CA PRO A 386 -14.64 10.10 -26.86
C PRO A 386 -14.70 8.62 -27.28
N ILE A 387 -13.83 7.78 -26.70
CA ILE A 387 -13.78 6.34 -26.97
C ILE A 387 -14.97 5.63 -26.31
N LEU A 388 -15.32 5.99 -25.09
CA LEU A 388 -16.52 5.47 -24.42
C LEU A 388 -17.79 5.92 -25.15
N GLU A 389 -17.88 7.18 -25.55
CA GLU A 389 -19.01 7.73 -26.32
C GLU A 389 -19.20 7.01 -27.66
N ALA A 390 -18.11 6.73 -28.38
CA ALA A 390 -18.15 5.93 -29.60
C ALA A 390 -18.72 4.52 -29.31
N LYS A 391 -18.24 3.86 -28.26
CA LYS A 391 -18.72 2.53 -27.86
C LYS A 391 -20.22 2.55 -27.48
N TRP A 392 -20.67 3.53 -26.72
CA TRP A 392 -22.08 3.69 -26.34
C TRP A 392 -22.99 3.92 -27.56
N GLN A 393 -22.47 4.57 -28.60
CA GLN A 393 -23.19 4.79 -29.87
C GLN A 393 -23.12 3.59 -30.82
N GLY A 394 -22.53 2.46 -30.39
CA GLY A 394 -22.32 1.28 -31.25
C GLY A 394 -21.35 1.52 -32.40
N LYS A 395 -20.52 2.56 -32.32
CA LYS A 395 -19.47 2.82 -33.32
C LYS A 395 -18.31 1.89 -33.06
N GLY A 396 -17.75 1.32 -34.13
CA GLY A 396 -16.54 0.51 -34.06
C GLY A 396 -15.37 1.32 -33.52
N VAL A 397 -14.70 0.80 -32.50
CA VAL A 397 -13.44 1.31 -31.97
C VAL A 397 -12.39 0.23 -32.16
N MET A 398 -11.22 0.61 -32.68
CA MET A 398 -10.11 -0.33 -32.85
C MET A 398 -9.67 -0.86 -31.48
N LYS A 399 -9.48 -2.17 -31.36
CA LYS A 399 -9.11 -2.84 -30.10
C LYS A 399 -7.86 -2.22 -29.48
N GLU A 400 -6.83 -1.97 -30.29
CA GLU A 400 -5.55 -1.42 -29.86
C GLU A 400 -5.69 -0.02 -29.28
N GLU A 401 -6.53 0.83 -29.91
CA GLU A 401 -6.82 2.18 -29.43
C GLU A 401 -7.56 2.14 -28.09
N LEU A 402 -8.53 1.23 -27.96
CA LEU A 402 -9.29 1.03 -26.72
C LEU A 402 -8.38 0.55 -25.57
N VAL A 403 -7.54 -0.46 -25.83
CA VAL A 403 -6.59 -1.00 -24.84
C VAL A 403 -5.60 0.08 -24.41
N ALA A 404 -5.02 0.85 -25.35
CA ALA A 404 -4.10 1.94 -25.04
C ALA A 404 -4.77 3.03 -24.19
N ALA A 405 -6.00 3.42 -24.53
CA ALA A 405 -6.77 4.41 -23.77
C ALA A 405 -7.11 3.93 -22.36
N PHE A 406 -7.54 2.67 -22.21
CA PHE A 406 -7.80 2.06 -20.89
C PHE A 406 -6.54 2.01 -20.02
N ILE A 407 -5.38 1.64 -20.59
CA ILE A 407 -4.10 1.62 -19.86
C ILE A 407 -3.76 3.04 -19.38
N LYS A 408 -3.82 4.03 -20.28
CA LYS A 408 -3.51 5.42 -19.96
C LYS A 408 -4.41 5.96 -18.85
N ALA A 409 -5.73 5.80 -18.99
CA ALA A 409 -6.71 6.25 -18.01
C ALA A 409 -6.53 5.55 -16.65
N ASN A 410 -6.31 4.23 -16.63
CA ASN A 410 -6.08 3.47 -15.39
C ASN A 410 -4.82 3.94 -14.66
N ASN A 411 -3.74 4.27 -15.39
CA ASN A 411 -2.53 4.83 -14.79
C ASN A 411 -2.77 6.22 -14.18
N GLN A 412 -3.54 7.08 -14.86
CA GLN A 412 -3.89 8.41 -14.36
C GLN A 412 -4.80 8.34 -13.12
N LEU A 413 -5.79 7.45 -13.12
CA LEU A 413 -6.65 7.17 -11.96
C LEU A 413 -5.85 6.67 -10.76
N LYS A 414 -4.89 5.74 -10.97
CA LYS A 414 -3.98 5.26 -9.93
C LYS A 414 -3.08 6.37 -9.38
N ALA A 415 -2.48 7.18 -10.26
CA ALA A 415 -1.64 8.30 -9.84
C ALA A 415 -2.43 9.33 -9.01
N TYR A 416 -3.67 9.63 -9.40
CA TYR A 416 -4.54 10.52 -8.64
C TYR A 416 -4.97 9.91 -7.29
N THR A 417 -5.21 8.60 -7.26
CA THR A 417 -5.50 7.86 -6.02
C THR A 417 -4.34 7.97 -5.04
N GLU A 418 -3.11 7.69 -5.48
CA GLU A 418 -1.91 7.83 -4.64
C GLU A 418 -1.69 9.27 -4.17
N LYS A 419 -2.04 10.27 -4.98
CA LYS A 419 -2.03 11.68 -4.56
C LYS A 419 -2.97 11.92 -3.37
N ILE A 420 -4.22 11.46 -3.45
CA ILE A 420 -5.18 11.59 -2.33
C ILE A 420 -4.63 10.89 -1.08
N TYR A 421 -4.12 9.66 -1.22
CA TYR A 421 -3.56 8.94 -0.08
C TYR A 421 -2.40 9.69 0.55
N ARG A 422 -1.42 10.12 -0.25
CA ARG A 422 -0.23 10.82 0.22
C ARG A 422 -0.53 12.16 0.89
N GLU A 423 -1.52 12.88 0.40
CA GLU A 423 -1.84 14.24 0.87
C GLU A 423 -2.84 14.27 2.01
N GLN A 424 -3.80 13.34 2.07
CA GLN A 424 -4.95 13.42 2.99
C GLN A 424 -5.08 12.20 3.92
N VAL A 425 -4.88 10.98 3.41
CA VAL A 425 -5.22 9.76 4.18
C VAL A 425 -4.04 9.19 4.94
N SER A 426 -2.94 8.87 4.25
CA SER A 426 -1.77 8.23 4.84
C SER A 426 -1.12 9.05 5.98
N PRO A 427 -1.02 10.40 5.91
CA PRO A 427 -0.52 11.18 7.04
C PRO A 427 -1.38 11.01 8.30
N LEU A 428 -2.71 11.01 8.14
CA LEU A 428 -3.66 10.82 9.23
C LEU A 428 -3.59 9.41 9.80
N VAL A 429 -3.61 8.39 8.93
CA VAL A 429 -3.46 6.98 9.31
C VAL A 429 -2.15 6.76 10.08
N PHE A 430 -1.07 7.36 9.60
CA PHE A 430 0.21 7.26 10.26
C PHE A 430 0.22 7.96 11.64
N TYR A 431 -0.38 9.15 11.75
CA TYR A 431 -0.55 9.85 13.02
C TYR A 431 -1.34 9.02 14.04
N ILE A 432 -2.51 8.51 13.63
CA ILE A 432 -3.39 7.73 14.50
C ILE A 432 -2.67 6.47 14.97
N GLY A 433 -2.00 5.73 14.08
CA GLY A 433 -1.28 4.53 14.49
C GLY A 433 0.01 4.80 15.28
N ALA A 434 0.63 5.97 15.11
CA ALA A 434 1.82 6.37 15.87
C ALA A 434 1.47 6.88 17.28
N THR A 435 0.34 7.58 17.44
CA THR A 435 -0.06 8.22 18.71
C THR A 435 -1.09 7.43 19.49
N GLY A 436 -1.86 6.57 18.81
CA GLY A 436 -3.06 5.94 19.36
C GLY A 436 -4.25 6.89 19.50
N LEU A 437 -4.15 8.13 19.01
CA LEU A 437 -5.13 9.19 19.21
C LEU A 437 -5.68 9.70 17.87
N ILE A 438 -6.95 10.10 17.87
CA ILE A 438 -7.51 10.94 16.82
C ILE A 438 -6.99 12.38 17.02
N PRO A 439 -6.62 13.11 15.95
CA PRO A 439 -6.21 14.51 16.09
C PRO A 439 -7.29 15.36 16.76
N GLU A 440 -6.92 16.17 17.74
CA GLU A 440 -7.87 16.96 18.55
C GLU A 440 -8.78 17.84 17.68
N GLN A 441 -8.24 18.42 16.60
CA GLN A 441 -9.00 19.24 15.66
C GLN A 441 -10.16 18.53 14.96
N MET A 442 -10.22 17.19 14.97
CA MET A 442 -11.29 16.42 14.33
C MET A 442 -12.51 16.20 15.22
N ASN A 443 -12.43 16.48 16.54
CA ASN A 443 -13.53 16.35 17.51
C ASN A 443 -14.31 15.01 17.44
N GLY A 444 -13.63 13.92 17.08
CA GLY A 444 -14.26 12.61 16.91
C GLY A 444 -14.64 11.98 18.26
N ILE A 445 -15.91 11.58 18.42
CA ILE A 445 -16.35 10.80 19.57
C ILE A 445 -16.16 9.32 19.26
N ALA A 446 -15.52 8.59 20.19
CA ALA A 446 -15.34 7.15 20.09
C ALA A 446 -16.67 6.42 20.27
N GLU A 447 -17.03 5.58 19.30
CA GLU A 447 -18.22 4.72 19.31
C GLU A 447 -17.83 3.25 19.09
N THR A 448 -18.66 2.31 19.57
CA THR A 448 -18.51 0.87 19.28
C THR A 448 -19.17 0.50 17.96
N ALA A 449 -18.89 -0.71 17.45
CA ALA A 449 -19.55 -1.23 16.26
C ALA A 449 -21.08 -1.29 16.40
N GLU A 450 -21.58 -1.65 17.58
CA GLU A 450 -23.02 -1.70 17.87
C GLU A 450 -23.64 -0.31 17.85
N ALA A 451 -23.00 0.68 18.48
CA ALA A 451 -23.50 2.05 18.55
C ALA A 451 -23.58 2.70 17.17
N ILE A 452 -22.46 2.66 16.41
CA ILE A 452 -22.41 3.26 15.08
C ILE A 452 -23.25 2.49 14.06
N GLY A 453 -23.35 1.16 14.21
CA GLY A 453 -24.23 0.31 13.42
C GLY A 453 -25.72 0.61 13.66
N ALA A 454 -26.11 0.85 14.91
CA ALA A 454 -27.48 1.26 15.25
C ALA A 454 -27.81 2.66 14.70
N LYS A 455 -26.82 3.56 14.67
CA LYS A 455 -26.96 4.92 14.14
C LYS A 455 -27.18 4.95 12.62
N TYR A 456 -26.46 4.11 11.87
CA TYR A 456 -26.43 4.18 10.41
C TYR A 456 -27.08 3.01 9.66
N GLY A 457 -27.45 1.91 10.33
CA GLY A 457 -28.28 0.82 9.79
C GLY A 457 -27.67 -0.07 8.69
N ASP A 458 -26.98 0.52 7.72
CA ASP A 458 -26.48 -0.13 6.51
C ASP A 458 -25.01 -0.60 6.61
N LEU A 459 -24.34 -0.29 7.72
CA LEU A 459 -22.93 -0.61 7.93
C LEU A 459 -22.69 -2.13 8.12
N GLN A 460 -21.77 -2.68 7.34
CA GLN A 460 -21.40 -4.10 7.38
C GLN A 460 -20.05 -4.34 8.06
N PHE A 461 -20.06 -4.98 9.22
CA PHE A 461 -18.87 -5.27 10.04
C PHE A 461 -18.41 -6.73 9.90
N SER A 462 -17.12 -6.91 9.62
CA SER A 462 -16.38 -8.17 9.74
C SER A 462 -16.08 -8.51 11.21
N LYS A 463 -15.55 -9.71 11.45
CA LYS A 463 -15.19 -10.18 12.80
C LYS A 463 -14.22 -9.23 13.52
N HIS A 464 -13.22 -8.69 12.81
CA HIS A 464 -12.23 -7.78 13.39
C HIS A 464 -12.82 -6.40 13.62
N GLU A 465 -13.60 -5.87 12.67
CA GLU A 465 -14.21 -4.55 12.79
C GLU A 465 -15.22 -4.49 13.95
N ARG A 466 -15.89 -5.60 14.31
CA ARG A 466 -16.75 -5.65 15.50
C ARG A 466 -16.03 -5.38 16.82
N GLN A 467 -14.70 -5.58 16.86
CA GLN A 467 -13.85 -5.30 18.02
C GLN A 467 -13.16 -3.93 17.90
N GLY A 468 -13.54 -3.13 16.90
CA GLY A 468 -12.94 -1.84 16.62
C GLY A 468 -13.57 -0.68 17.39
N THR A 469 -12.89 0.46 17.31
CA THR A 469 -13.36 1.77 17.73
C THR A 469 -13.60 2.62 16.50
N PHE A 470 -14.71 3.36 16.49
CA PHE A 470 -15.15 4.16 15.36
C PHE A 470 -15.27 5.62 15.75
N PHE A 471 -14.92 6.50 14.83
CA PHE A 471 -15.03 7.94 15.02
C PHE A 471 -15.72 8.56 13.83
N GLU A 472 -16.78 9.32 14.08
CA GLU A 472 -17.43 10.12 13.05
C GLU A 472 -16.74 11.48 12.91
N VAL A 473 -16.27 11.80 11.70
CA VAL A 473 -15.56 13.04 11.37
C VAL A 473 -15.98 13.48 9.96
N ASP A 474 -16.52 14.69 9.79
CA ASP A 474 -16.91 15.26 8.48
C ASP A 474 -17.79 14.33 7.62
N ASN A 475 -18.83 13.71 8.22
CA ASN A 475 -19.69 12.68 7.60
C ASN A 475 -18.93 11.44 7.09
N SER A 476 -17.70 11.25 7.54
CA SER A 476 -16.86 10.08 7.29
C SER A 476 -16.71 9.28 8.58
N ILE A 477 -16.41 8.00 8.44
CA ILE A 477 -16.15 7.12 9.59
C ILE A 477 -14.68 6.71 9.54
N ILE A 478 -13.92 7.02 10.58
CA ILE A 478 -12.60 6.45 10.81
C ILE A 478 -12.81 5.18 11.63
N SER A 479 -12.36 4.05 11.11
CA SER A 479 -12.46 2.73 11.76
C SER A 479 -11.08 2.30 12.21
N ILE A 480 -10.89 2.05 13.51
CA ILE A 480 -9.65 1.52 14.07
C ILE A 480 -9.93 0.14 14.65
N TYR A 481 -9.27 -0.91 14.15
CA TYR A 481 -9.49 -2.26 14.65
C TYR A 481 -8.22 -3.13 14.64
N PRO A 482 -8.05 -4.00 15.64
CA PRO A 482 -6.89 -4.87 15.71
C PRO A 482 -7.01 -6.03 14.72
N LYS A 483 -5.90 -6.37 14.07
CA LYS A 483 -5.77 -7.56 13.24
C LYS A 483 -4.51 -8.33 13.64
N LYS A 484 -4.66 -9.62 13.90
CA LYS A 484 -3.54 -10.52 14.16
C LYS A 484 -2.76 -10.75 12.87
N GLU A 485 -1.47 -10.44 12.89
CA GLU A 485 -0.52 -10.79 11.83
C GLU A 485 0.57 -11.72 12.37
N TYR A 486 1.12 -12.54 11.50
CA TYR A 486 2.15 -13.52 11.82
C TYR A 486 3.47 -13.09 11.21
N TYR A 487 4.55 -13.23 11.95
CA TYR A 487 5.89 -12.88 11.52
C TYR A 487 6.89 -13.98 11.87
N SER A 488 7.93 -14.12 11.04
CA SER A 488 9.01 -15.07 11.29
C SER A 488 10.01 -14.49 12.28
N THR A 489 10.35 -15.26 13.30
CA THR A 489 11.26 -14.87 14.40
C THR A 489 12.74 -15.07 14.02
N ILE A 490 13.02 -15.97 13.09
CA ILE A 490 14.39 -16.31 12.68
C ILE A 490 14.98 -15.18 11.83
N VAL A 491 15.99 -14.51 12.37
CA VAL A 491 16.86 -13.59 11.64
C VAL A 491 17.83 -14.43 10.81
N GLU A 492 17.64 -14.49 9.48
CA GLU A 492 18.63 -15.12 8.61
C GLU A 492 19.88 -14.24 8.50
N LEU A 493 20.90 -14.54 9.30
CA LEU A 493 22.28 -14.33 8.89
C LEU A 493 22.63 -15.42 7.87
N LYS A 494 22.46 -15.12 6.58
CA LYS A 494 22.97 -15.98 5.50
C LYS A 494 23.81 -15.17 4.53
N PHE A 495 25.10 -15.09 4.82
CA PHE A 495 26.11 -15.06 3.77
C PHE A 495 26.69 -16.47 3.67
N PRO A 496 26.67 -17.12 2.49
CA PRO A 496 27.59 -18.22 2.29
C PRO A 496 28.99 -17.60 2.33
N ILE A 497 29.71 -17.82 3.43
CA ILE A 497 31.16 -17.79 3.39
C ILE A 497 31.51 -18.84 2.34
N LYS A 498 31.94 -18.42 1.15
CA LYS A 498 32.72 -19.30 0.29
C LYS A 498 33.96 -19.62 1.10
N SER A 499 33.98 -20.78 1.74
CA SER A 499 35.19 -21.40 2.21
C SER A 499 36.10 -21.53 0.99
N GLY A 500 37.16 -20.74 0.97
CA GLY A 500 38.28 -20.92 0.05
C GLY A 500 39.07 -22.17 0.38
#